data_AF-A0A8T1RQX2-F1
#
_entry.id   AF-A0A8T1RQX2-F1
#
_cell.length_a   1.000
_cell.length_b   1.000
_cell.length_c   1.000
_cell.angle_alpha   90.00
_cell.angle_beta   90.00
_cell.angle_gamma   90.00
#
_symmetry.space_group_name_H-M   'P 1'
#
loop_
_entity.id
_entity.type
_entity.pdbx_description
1 polymer ?
#
loop_
_entity_poly.entity_id
_entity_poly.type
_entity_poly.pdbx_seq_one_letter_code
_entity_poly.pdbx_strand_id
1 'polypeptide(L)'
;MASIVANLPPPLLVHGRKTIFRNLQKLPVSSFRETQNHVTVLVKATGESSESSTSLSIVKSVQSFWDKSEDRFAFVGLGFAAIVAFWASANLITAVDKLPLIPSFLELIGILFSSWFIYRYLLFKPDREELFQLVKKSISDILGQ
;
A
#
# COMPACT_ATOMS: atom_id res chain seq x y z
N MET A 1 32.24 -13.60 -60.94
CA MET A 1 33.32 -13.57 -59.94
C MET A 1 32.76 -13.01 -58.66
N ALA A 2 32.99 -13.71 -57.55
CA ALA A 2 32.27 -13.57 -56.27
C ALA A 2 32.62 -12.30 -55.47
N SER A 3 31.65 -11.79 -54.71
CA SER A 3 31.85 -11.47 -53.28
C SER A 3 30.52 -11.15 -52.59
N ILE A 4 30.29 -11.90 -51.51
CA ILE A 4 29.31 -11.69 -50.45
C ILE A 4 29.93 -10.70 -49.46
N VAL A 5 29.22 -9.65 -49.08
CA VAL A 5 29.51 -8.89 -47.85
C VAL A 5 28.20 -8.63 -47.13
N ALA A 6 28.07 -9.25 -45.96
CA ALA A 6 26.92 -9.19 -45.08
C ALA A 6 26.90 -7.85 -44.32
N ASN A 7 25.74 -7.20 -44.27
CA ASN A 7 25.47 -6.09 -43.36
C ASN A 7 25.16 -6.64 -41.96
N LEU A 8 26.05 -6.42 -41.00
CA LEU A 8 25.83 -6.62 -39.57
C LEU A 8 25.83 -5.26 -38.86
N PRO A 9 24.90 -4.99 -37.93
CA PRO A 9 24.94 -3.78 -37.11
C PRO A 9 26.09 -3.82 -36.10
N PRO A 10 26.73 -2.68 -35.78
CA PRO A 10 27.85 -2.62 -34.84
C PRO A 10 27.44 -2.84 -33.37
N PRO A 11 28.36 -3.34 -32.52
CA PRO A 11 28.09 -3.72 -31.13
C PRO A 11 28.11 -2.54 -30.15
N LEU A 12 27.47 -2.78 -28.99
CA LEU A 12 27.40 -1.94 -27.81
C LEU A 12 28.79 -1.66 -27.19
N LEU A 13 29.09 -0.40 -26.83
CA LEU A 13 30.11 -0.07 -25.82
C LEU A 13 29.89 1.34 -25.20
N VAL A 14 29.54 1.32 -23.91
CA VAL A 14 29.92 2.21 -22.80
C VAL A 14 30.45 3.63 -23.13
N HIS A 15 29.73 4.65 -22.64
CA HIS A 15 30.32 5.96 -22.34
C HIS A 15 29.75 6.53 -21.05
N GLY A 16 30.51 6.41 -19.96
CA GLY A 16 30.25 7.10 -18.70
C GLY A 16 30.45 8.60 -18.86
N ARG A 17 29.55 9.41 -18.29
CA ARG A 17 29.71 10.87 -18.23
C ARG A 17 29.53 11.38 -16.80
N LYS A 18 30.51 12.20 -16.44
CA LYS A 18 30.90 12.67 -15.11
C LYS A 18 29.98 13.78 -14.60
N THR A 19 29.95 13.87 -13.27
CA THR A 19 29.40 14.93 -12.41
C THR A 19 29.79 16.35 -12.86
N ILE A 20 28.82 17.27 -12.83
CA ILE A 20 29.08 18.72 -12.88
C ILE A 20 28.24 19.40 -11.79
N PHE A 21 28.87 19.63 -10.65
CA PHE A 21 28.50 20.66 -9.70
C PHE A 21 28.82 22.03 -10.33
N ARG A 22 27.90 22.99 -10.27
CA ARG A 22 28.22 24.40 -10.49
C ARG A 22 27.39 25.29 -9.57
N ASN A 23 28.08 25.87 -8.60
CA ASN A 23 27.66 26.94 -7.69
C ASN A 23 27.81 28.29 -8.41
N LEU A 24 26.88 29.25 -8.25
CA LEU A 24 27.13 30.63 -7.79
C LEU A 24 25.89 31.55 -7.93
N GLN A 25 25.67 32.33 -6.86
CA GLN A 25 25.15 33.71 -6.81
C GLN A 25 23.67 34.00 -7.11
N LYS A 26 23.00 35.01 -6.54
CA LYS A 26 22.98 35.78 -5.27
C LYS A 26 21.91 36.88 -5.50
N LEU A 27 21.20 37.29 -4.43
CA LEU A 27 20.40 38.55 -4.23
C LEU A 27 18.92 38.56 -4.70
N PRO A 28 18.03 39.38 -4.08
CA PRO A 28 17.97 39.85 -2.69
C PRO A 28 16.61 39.57 -1.99
N VAL A 29 16.64 39.85 -0.69
CA VAL A 29 15.61 39.80 0.35
C VAL A 29 14.31 40.54 0.01
N SER A 30 13.17 39.92 0.33
CA SER A 30 11.98 40.64 0.81
C SER A 30 11.43 39.92 2.04
N SER A 31 11.56 40.58 3.19
CA SER A 31 11.02 40.18 4.48
C SER A 31 9.49 40.07 4.39
N PHE A 32 8.98 38.85 4.52
CA PHE A 32 7.54 38.62 4.71
C PHE A 32 7.22 38.81 6.18
N ARG A 33 6.25 39.70 6.39
CA ARG A 33 5.87 40.34 7.64
C ARG A 33 5.39 39.34 8.68
N GLU A 34 6.02 39.48 9.82
CA GLU A 34 5.73 38.95 11.14
C GLU A 34 4.27 39.18 11.59
N THR A 35 3.56 38.09 11.90
CA THR A 35 2.41 38.08 12.81
C THR A 35 2.62 36.92 13.78
N GLN A 36 3.34 37.21 14.86
CA GLN A 36 3.50 36.31 15.99
C GLN A 36 2.20 36.30 16.80
N ASN A 37 1.31 35.35 16.51
CA ASN A 37 0.26 34.96 17.46
C ASN A 37 0.90 34.08 18.54
N HIS A 38 1.67 34.71 19.43
CA HIS A 38 2.18 34.05 20.63
C HIS A 38 1.02 33.94 21.62
N VAL A 39 0.36 32.79 21.62
CA VAL A 39 -0.60 32.42 22.68
C VAL A 39 0.22 32.22 23.95
N THR A 40 0.23 33.24 24.79
CA THR A 40 0.78 33.19 26.14
C THR A 40 -0.10 32.25 26.97
N VAL A 41 0.26 30.98 27.02
CA VAL A 41 -0.30 30.04 28.01
C VAL A 41 0.26 30.44 29.37
N LEU A 42 -0.58 31.14 30.12
CA LEU A 42 -0.40 31.49 31.53
C LEU A 42 -0.22 30.21 32.36
N VAL A 43 1.02 29.85 32.68
CA VAL A 43 1.30 28.85 33.72
C VAL A 43 1.08 29.53 35.07
N LYS A 44 -0.14 29.37 35.59
CA LYS A 44 -0.47 29.69 36.98
C LYS A 44 0.07 28.57 37.86
N ALA A 45 1.29 28.76 38.39
CA ALA A 45 1.77 28.00 39.53
C ALA A 45 1.07 28.55 40.79
N THR A 46 0.01 27.87 41.22
CA THR A 46 -0.50 27.94 42.59
C THR A 46 -0.59 26.51 43.05
N GLY A 47 0.28 26.17 44.01
CA GLY A 47 0.44 24.81 44.49
C GLY A 47 -0.83 24.30 45.15
N GLU A 48 -1.23 23.11 44.75
CA GLU A 48 -1.60 22.02 45.63
C GLU A 48 -1.59 20.71 44.85
N SER A 49 -0.78 19.77 45.34
CA SER A 49 -1.06 18.33 45.44
C SER A 49 -1.92 17.64 44.35
N SER A 50 -1.35 16.57 43.75
CA SER A 50 -2.05 15.42 43.12
C SER A 50 -2.27 15.38 41.60
N GLU A 51 -1.22 15.55 40.79
CA GLU A 51 -1.27 15.29 39.33
C GLU A 51 0.01 14.56 38.84
N SER A 52 0.53 13.59 39.60
CA SER A 52 1.70 12.76 39.19
C SER A 52 1.37 11.26 39.14
N SER A 53 0.12 10.88 39.37
CA SER A 53 -0.30 9.48 39.55
C SER A 53 -0.80 8.81 38.26
N THR A 54 -1.13 9.58 37.21
CA THR A 54 -1.74 9.04 35.98
C THR A 54 -0.72 8.68 34.89
N SER A 55 0.37 9.43 34.76
CA SER A 55 1.48 9.09 33.84
C SER A 55 2.43 8.03 34.44
N LEU A 56 2.67 8.13 35.74
CA LEU A 56 3.47 7.15 36.49
C LEU A 56 2.73 5.80 36.56
N SER A 57 1.39 5.76 36.59
CA SER A 57 0.62 4.51 36.58
C SER A 57 0.62 3.81 35.22
N ILE A 58 0.54 4.54 34.10
CA ILE A 58 0.65 3.94 32.75
C ILE A 58 2.04 3.36 32.54
N VAL A 59 3.09 4.12 32.88
CA VAL A 59 4.48 3.66 32.77
C VAL A 59 4.75 2.51 33.75
N LYS A 60 4.24 2.56 35.00
CA LYS A 60 4.33 1.42 35.94
C LYS A 60 3.56 0.20 35.46
N SER A 61 2.40 0.35 34.85
CA SER A 61 1.65 -0.76 34.25
C SER A 61 2.48 -1.40 33.15
N VAL A 62 2.94 -0.62 32.17
CA VAL A 62 3.80 -1.12 31.08
C VAL A 62 5.07 -1.77 31.63
N GLN A 63 5.67 -1.20 32.67
CA GLN A 63 6.86 -1.75 33.32
C GLN A 63 6.56 -3.04 34.09
N SER A 64 5.41 -3.16 34.76
CA SER A 64 5.00 -4.40 35.43
C SER A 64 4.69 -5.53 34.45
N PHE A 65 4.21 -5.18 33.25
CA PHE A 65 4.06 -6.13 32.14
C PHE A 65 5.41 -6.49 31.48
N TRP A 66 6.41 -5.60 31.54
CA TRP A 66 7.76 -5.81 30.99
C TRP A 66 8.69 -6.59 31.95
N ASP A 67 8.55 -6.40 33.26
CA ASP A 67 9.38 -7.05 34.27
C ASP A 67 9.02 -8.53 34.49
N LYS A 68 7.86 -8.96 34.01
CA LYS A 68 7.44 -10.37 34.03
C LYS A 68 8.28 -11.16 33.02
N SER A 69 9.40 -11.69 33.51
CA SER A 69 10.51 -12.23 32.72
C SER A 69 10.15 -13.36 31.73
N GLU A 70 9.02 -14.02 31.92
CA GLU A 70 8.52 -15.09 31.05
C GLU A 70 8.07 -14.57 29.67
N ASP A 71 7.60 -13.33 29.61
CA ASP A 71 6.99 -12.76 28.40
C ASP A 71 8.02 -12.09 27.48
N ARG A 72 9.31 -12.01 27.86
CA ARG A 72 10.37 -11.34 27.08
C ARG A 72 10.60 -12.00 25.72
N PHE A 73 10.60 -13.33 25.66
CA PHE A 73 10.68 -14.06 24.40
C PHE A 73 9.41 -13.90 23.55
N ALA A 74 8.24 -13.81 24.19
CA ALA A 74 6.99 -13.53 23.51
C ALA A 74 6.98 -12.12 22.91
N PHE A 75 7.52 -11.12 23.61
CA PHE A 75 7.68 -9.76 23.08
C PHE A 75 8.70 -9.68 21.94
N VAL A 76 9.81 -10.42 22.01
CA VAL A 76 10.78 -10.51 20.91
C VAL A 76 10.16 -11.22 19.70
N GLY A 77 9.43 -12.31 19.91
CA GLY A 77 8.70 -13.02 18.87
C GLY A 77 7.60 -12.17 18.24
N LEU A 78 6.87 -11.40 19.05
CA LEU A 78 5.85 -10.46 18.61
C LEU A 78 6.46 -9.29 17.83
N GLY A 79 7.61 -8.78 18.28
CA GLY A 79 8.36 -7.75 17.57
C GLY A 79 8.89 -8.25 16.23
N PHE A 80 9.44 -9.47 16.18
CA PHE A 80 9.88 -10.10 14.94
C PHE A 80 8.69 -10.36 14.01
N ALA A 81 7.59 -10.90 14.52
CA ALA A 81 6.37 -11.10 13.76
C ALA A 81 5.80 -9.78 13.21
N ALA A 82 5.86 -8.70 13.98
CA ALA A 82 5.46 -7.37 13.54
C ALA A 82 6.37 -6.86 12.40
N ILE A 83 7.68 -7.06 12.49
CA ILE A 83 8.63 -6.71 11.42
C ILE A 83 8.39 -7.53 10.16
N VAL A 84 8.19 -8.85 10.29
CA VAL A 84 7.90 -9.74 9.16
C VAL A 84 6.55 -9.40 8.54
N ALA A 85 5.52 -9.15 9.35
CA ALA A 85 4.20 -8.73 8.87
C ALA A 85 4.27 -7.38 8.15
N PHE A 86 5.03 -6.42 8.68
CA PHE A 86 5.25 -5.11 8.06
C PHE A 86 6.06 -5.23 6.76
N TRP A 87 7.08 -6.09 6.73
CA TRP A 87 7.86 -6.36 5.53
C TRP A 87 7.02 -7.05 4.45
N ALA A 88 6.20 -8.03 4.83
CA ALA A 88 5.29 -8.72 3.94
C ALA A 88 4.18 -7.79 3.42
N SER A 89 3.60 -6.94 4.26
CA SER A 89 2.59 -5.97 3.84
C SER A 89 3.20 -4.89 2.94
N ALA A 90 4.42 -4.42 3.22
CA ALA A 90 5.15 -3.52 2.35
C ALA A 90 5.50 -4.18 1.00
N ASN A 91 5.90 -5.46 1.01
CA ASN A 91 6.12 -6.24 -0.23
C ASN A 91 4.82 -6.41 -1.02
N LEU A 92 3.70 -6.63 -0.33
CA LEU A 92 2.39 -6.75 -0.96
C LEU A 92 1.94 -5.41 -1.57
N ILE A 93 2.10 -4.29 -0.86
CA ILE A 93 1.81 -2.95 -1.38
C ILE A 93 2.71 -2.62 -2.57
N THR A 94 3.99 -2.94 -2.49
CA THR A 94 4.91 -2.70 -3.61
C THR A 94 4.65 -3.64 -4.77
N ALA A 95 4.20 -4.87 -4.54
CA ALA A 95 3.70 -5.75 -5.59
C ALA A 95 2.41 -5.19 -6.22
N VAL A 96 1.52 -4.59 -5.44
CA VAL A 96 0.33 -3.90 -5.98
C VAL A 96 0.72 -2.67 -6.83
N ASP A 97 1.69 -1.87 -6.39
CA ASP A 97 2.17 -0.69 -7.14
C ASP A 97 3.08 -1.05 -8.32
N LYS A 98 3.74 -2.23 -8.32
CA LYS A 98 4.71 -2.65 -9.35
C LYS A 98 4.23 -3.79 -10.25
N LEU A 99 3.12 -4.46 -9.96
CA LEU A 99 2.58 -5.54 -10.77
C LEU A 99 1.13 -5.29 -11.22
N PRO A 100 0.76 -5.79 -12.42
CA PRO A 100 -0.63 -5.90 -12.87
C PRO A 100 -1.40 -7.00 -12.09
N LEU A 101 -1.41 -6.94 -10.75
CA LEU A 101 -2.10 -7.90 -9.90
C LEU A 101 -3.61 -7.81 -10.06
N ILE A 102 -4.19 -6.62 -10.13
CA ILE A 102 -5.62 -6.44 -10.36
C ILE A 102 -6.05 -7.20 -11.64
N PRO A 103 -5.36 -7.05 -12.80
CA PRO A 103 -5.57 -7.91 -13.96
C PRO A 103 -5.51 -9.41 -13.67
N SER A 104 -4.48 -9.90 -12.97
CA SER A 104 -4.32 -11.33 -12.71
C SER A 104 -5.35 -11.90 -11.70
N PHE A 105 -5.72 -11.14 -10.67
CA PHE A 105 -6.79 -11.51 -9.74
C PHE A 105 -8.17 -11.49 -10.41
N LEU A 106 -8.45 -10.49 -11.25
CA LEU A 106 -9.69 -10.44 -12.03
C LEU A 106 -9.75 -11.54 -13.09
N GLU A 107 -8.62 -11.94 -13.68
CA GLU A 107 -8.52 -13.09 -14.57
C GLU A 107 -8.85 -14.39 -13.83
N LEU A 108 -8.31 -14.58 -12.63
CA LEU A 108 -8.58 -15.76 -11.80
C LEU A 108 -10.04 -15.80 -11.32
N ILE A 109 -10.59 -14.65 -10.90
CA ILE A 109 -12.02 -14.48 -10.62
C ILE A 109 -12.86 -14.77 -11.86
N GLY A 110 -12.44 -14.29 -13.03
CA GLY A 110 -13.14 -14.49 -14.30
C GLY A 110 -13.20 -15.95 -14.70
N ILE A 111 -12.08 -16.67 -14.60
CA ILE A 111 -12.00 -18.12 -14.88
C ILE A 111 -12.84 -18.91 -13.88
N LEU A 112 -12.76 -18.56 -12.60
CA LEU A 112 -13.52 -19.23 -11.55
C LEU A 112 -15.03 -19.02 -11.73
N PHE A 113 -15.44 -17.78 -11.95
CA PHE A 113 -16.83 -17.42 -12.17
C PHE A 113 -17.37 -18.01 -13.48
N SER A 114 -16.59 -17.99 -14.57
CA SER A 114 -16.96 -18.61 -15.84
C SER A 114 -17.13 -20.12 -15.70
N SER A 115 -16.20 -20.80 -15.01
CA SER A 115 -16.30 -22.24 -14.75
C SER A 115 -17.53 -22.58 -13.90
N TRP A 116 -17.78 -21.81 -12.83
CA TRP A 116 -18.95 -21.97 -11.98
C TRP A 116 -20.26 -21.73 -12.75
N PHE A 117 -20.31 -20.69 -13.58
CA PHE A 117 -21.47 -20.36 -14.40
C PHE A 117 -21.77 -21.45 -15.45
N ILE A 118 -20.74 -21.97 -16.13
CA ILE A 118 -20.88 -23.10 -17.05
C ILE A 118 -21.47 -24.31 -16.32
N TYR A 119 -20.93 -24.63 -15.13
CA TYR A 119 -21.39 -25.79 -14.37
C TYR A 119 -22.81 -25.61 -13.84
N ARG A 120 -23.15 -24.43 -13.33
CA ARG A 120 -24.45 -24.14 -12.70
C ARG A 120 -25.57 -23.98 -13.72
N TYR A 121 -25.32 -23.37 -14.87
CA TYR A 121 -26.38 -22.95 -15.80
C TYR A 121 -26.34 -23.60 -17.18
N LEU A 122 -25.16 -24.01 -17.66
CA LEU A 122 -25.05 -24.64 -18.98
C LEU A 122 -25.07 -26.16 -18.91
N LEU A 123 -24.73 -26.81 -17.80
CA LEU A 123 -24.63 -28.27 -17.79
C LEU A 123 -26.00 -28.98 -17.76
N PHE A 124 -26.95 -28.45 -16.98
CA PHE A 124 -28.25 -29.07 -16.76
C PHE A 124 -29.34 -28.41 -17.59
N LYS A 125 -30.27 -29.19 -18.14
CA LYS A 125 -31.39 -28.68 -18.93
C LYS A 125 -32.23 -27.62 -18.19
N PRO A 126 -32.82 -27.91 -17.01
CA PRO A 126 -33.71 -26.95 -16.34
C PRO A 126 -33.05 -25.58 -16.11
N ASP A 127 -31.75 -25.57 -15.75
CA ASP A 127 -31.03 -24.33 -15.50
C ASP A 127 -30.80 -23.49 -16.77
N ARG A 128 -30.76 -24.10 -17.97
CA ARG A 128 -30.69 -23.37 -19.25
C ARG A 128 -31.99 -22.62 -19.52
N GLU A 129 -33.13 -23.26 -19.28
CA GLU A 129 -34.44 -22.65 -19.48
C GLU A 129 -34.66 -21.46 -18.53
N GLU A 130 -34.25 -21.61 -17.26
CA GLU A 130 -34.26 -20.51 -16.28
C GLU A 130 -33.39 -19.33 -16.74
N LEU A 131 -32.19 -19.61 -17.27
CA LEU A 131 -31.28 -18.57 -17.74
C LEU A 131 -31.86 -17.79 -18.93
N PHE A 132 -32.47 -18.49 -19.90
CA PHE A 132 -33.14 -17.83 -21.03
C PHE A 132 -34.31 -16.96 -20.59
N GLN A 133 -35.12 -17.43 -19.64
CA GLN A 133 -36.22 -16.62 -19.10
C GLN A 133 -35.70 -15.38 -18.39
N LEU A 134 -34.64 -15.50 -17.59
CA LEU A 134 -34.01 -14.38 -16.90
C LEU A 134 -33.48 -13.33 -17.89
N VAL A 135 -32.77 -13.77 -18.93
CA VAL A 135 -32.25 -12.88 -19.98
C VAL A 135 -33.38 -12.17 -20.73
N LYS A 136 -34.44 -12.90 -21.14
CA LYS A 136 -35.63 -12.32 -21.78
C LYS A 136 -36.28 -11.27 -20.89
N LYS A 137 -36.44 -11.59 -19.60
CA LYS A 137 -37.01 -10.68 -18.62
C LYS A 137 -36.17 -9.41 -18.45
N SER A 138 -34.85 -9.52 -18.31
CA SER A 138 -33.98 -8.35 -18.20
C SER A 138 -33.99 -7.47 -19.46
N ILE A 139 -34.07 -8.07 -20.64
CA ILE A 139 -34.19 -7.31 -21.90
C ILE A 139 -35.52 -6.56 -21.94
N SER A 140 -36.64 -7.24 -21.62
CA SER A 140 -37.97 -6.63 -21.53
C SER A 140 -38.02 -5.47 -20.53
N ASP A 141 -37.41 -5.64 -19.36
CA ASP A 141 -37.39 -4.63 -18.29
C ASP A 141 -36.61 -3.37 -18.71
N ILE A 142 -35.50 -3.54 -19.44
CA ILE A 142 -34.68 -2.42 -19.95
C ILE A 142 -35.38 -1.72 -21.14
N LEU A 143 -36.07 -2.47 -22.01
CA LEU A 143 -36.76 -1.91 -23.17
C LEU A 143 -38.18 -1.41 -22.88
N GLY A 144 -38.74 -1.74 -21.72
CA GLY A 144 -40.12 -1.39 -21.36
C GLY A 144 -41.19 -2.09 -22.21
N GLN A 145 -40.87 -3.26 -22.78
CA GLN A 145 -41.79 -4.14 -23.52
C GLN A 145 -42.09 -5.41 -22.72
#